data_AF-A0A925V508-F1
#
_entry.id   AF-A0A925V508-F1
#
_cell.length_a   1.000
_cell.length_b   1.000
_cell.length_c   1.000
_cell.angle_alpha   90.00
_cell.angle_beta   90.00
_cell.angle_gamma   90.00
#
_symmetry.space_group_name_H-M   'P 1'
#
loop_
_entity.id
_entity.type
_entity.pdbx_description
1 polymer ?
#
loop_
_entity_poly.entity_id
_entity_poly.type
_entity_poly.pdbx_seq_one_letter_code
_entity_poly.pdbx_strand_id
1 'polypeptide(L)'
;EPRFSGPALTGSVGQAIGQSGVAGEVQHVDCSEYPCIVFGRLVGDEEDMEEIERAAALSEYDADVLTLLFWATTADSSEAAGPKETGLFALAFYTSDDRASSGAELDRRIRARTVEFWNTDRPGRPSAVALD
;
A
#
# COMPACT_ATOMS: atom_id res chain seq x y z
N GLU A 1 -2.78 -10.75 -16.34
CA GLU A 1 -3.70 -9.75 -16.94
C GLU A 1 -3.05 -8.37 -16.94
N PRO A 2 -3.27 -7.51 -17.96
CA PRO A 2 -2.62 -6.20 -18.07
C PRO A 2 -2.90 -5.25 -16.90
N ARG A 3 -4.08 -5.35 -16.27
CA ARG A 3 -4.49 -4.54 -15.12
C ARG A 3 -3.68 -4.77 -13.84
N PHE A 4 -2.97 -5.89 -13.74
CA PHE A 4 -2.04 -6.18 -12.64
C PHE A 4 -0.59 -5.82 -12.95
N SER A 5 -0.34 -5.03 -14.00
CA SER A 5 1.01 -4.54 -14.28
C SER A 5 1.40 -3.42 -13.32
N GLY A 6 2.70 -3.28 -13.04
CA GLY A 6 3.22 -2.22 -12.19
C GLY A 6 2.70 -0.82 -12.55
N PRO A 7 2.80 -0.37 -13.83
CA PRO A 7 2.29 0.92 -14.24
C PRO A 7 0.78 1.10 -14.06
N ALA A 8 -0.02 0.06 -14.32
CA ALA A 8 -1.47 0.12 -14.11
C ALA A 8 -1.78 0.29 -12.61
N LEU A 9 -1.16 -0.52 -11.76
CA LEU A 9 -1.35 -0.46 -10.31
C LEU A 9 -0.86 0.85 -9.70
N THR A 10 0.31 1.38 -10.12
CA THR A 10 0.77 2.72 -9.71
C THR A 10 -0.26 3.79 -10.07
N GLY A 11 -0.80 3.74 -11.28
CA GLY A 11 -1.80 4.70 -11.76
C GLY A 11 -3.10 4.62 -10.97
N SER A 12 -3.69 3.43 -10.83
CA SER A 12 -4.97 3.22 -10.17
C SER A 12 -4.89 3.55 -8.67
N VAL A 13 -3.85 3.10 -7.96
CA VAL A 13 -3.68 3.42 -6.53
C VAL A 13 -3.36 4.89 -6.32
N GLY A 14 -2.51 5.50 -7.16
CA GLY A 14 -2.24 6.93 -7.08
C GLY A 14 -3.49 7.78 -7.32
N GLN A 15 -4.33 7.38 -8.27
CA GLN A 15 -5.62 8.04 -8.52
C GLN A 15 -6.61 7.84 -7.37
N ALA A 16 -6.62 6.66 -6.74
CA ALA A 16 -7.45 6.36 -5.57
C ALA A 16 -7.11 7.28 -4.39
N ILE A 17 -5.81 7.43 -4.08
CA ILE A 17 -5.32 8.38 -3.07
C ILE A 17 -5.75 9.82 -3.40
N GLY A 18 -5.63 10.22 -4.67
CA GLY A 18 -6.06 11.55 -5.11
C GLY A 18 -7.59 11.77 -4.98
N GLN A 19 -8.39 10.72 -5.15
CA GLN A 19 -9.86 10.78 -5.04
C GLN A 19 -10.35 10.81 -3.59
N SER A 20 -9.67 10.11 -2.67
CA SER A 20 -10.03 10.10 -1.24
C SER A 20 -9.72 11.44 -0.55
N GLY A 21 -8.79 12.24 -1.09
CA GLY A 21 -8.34 13.48 -0.48
C GLY A 21 -7.38 13.27 0.70
N VAL A 22 -6.99 12.02 0.96
CA VAL A 22 -5.99 11.65 1.96
C VAL A 22 -4.61 12.05 1.46
N ALA A 23 -3.81 12.67 2.32
CA ALA A 23 -2.43 13.00 1.96
C ALA A 23 -1.58 11.74 1.93
N GLY A 24 -1.09 11.33 0.76
CA GLY A 24 -0.29 10.13 0.62
C GLY A 24 0.29 9.97 -0.77
N GLU A 25 1.08 8.91 -0.96
CA GLU A 25 1.67 8.57 -2.25
C GLU A 25 1.99 7.07 -2.34
N VAL A 26 2.02 6.58 -3.58
CA VAL A 26 2.66 5.30 -3.91
C VAL A 26 4.17 5.50 -3.96
N GLN A 27 4.91 4.70 -3.19
CA GLN A 27 6.37 4.79 -3.12
C GLN A 27 7.06 3.69 -3.93
N HIS A 28 6.47 2.50 -3.95
CA HIS A 28 7.05 1.35 -4.65
C HIS A 28 5.97 0.40 -5.16
N VAL A 29 6.22 -0.22 -6.31
CA VAL A 29 5.40 -1.33 -6.79
C VAL A 29 6.34 -2.48 -7.13
N ASP A 30 6.21 -3.56 -6.38
CA ASP A 30 7.04 -4.74 -6.58
C ASP A 30 6.24 -5.81 -7.34
N CYS A 31 6.66 -6.05 -8.57
CA CYS A 31 6.12 -7.07 -9.47
C CYS A 31 7.18 -8.14 -9.82
N SER A 32 8.26 -8.25 -9.03
CA SER A 32 9.33 -9.23 -9.25
C SER A 32 8.81 -10.68 -9.19
N GLU A 33 7.78 -10.90 -8.38
CA GLU A 33 6.99 -12.13 -8.32
C GLU A 33 5.50 -11.81 -8.26
N TYR A 34 4.67 -12.75 -8.74
CA TYR A 34 3.22 -12.64 -8.57
C TYR A 34 2.80 -12.97 -7.12
N PRO A 35 1.91 -12.17 -6.49
CA PRO A 35 1.25 -10.99 -7.05
C PRO A 35 2.08 -9.71 -6.95
N CYS A 36 1.71 -8.72 -7.75
CA CYS A 36 2.24 -7.37 -7.57
C CYS A 36 1.74 -6.79 -6.24
N ILE A 37 2.63 -6.11 -5.53
CA ILE A 37 2.34 -5.44 -4.26
C ILE A 37 2.67 -3.96 -4.42
N VAL A 38 1.69 -3.11 -4.13
CA VAL A 38 1.86 -1.66 -4.09
C VAL A 38 2.13 -1.24 -2.65
N PHE A 39 3.23 -0.53 -2.44
CA PHE A 39 3.63 0.03 -1.16
C PHE A 39 3.57 1.56 -1.23
N GLY A 40 3.14 2.17 -0.13
CA GLY A 40 3.15 3.61 -0.03
C GLY A 40 2.95 4.11 1.39
N ARG A 41 2.79 5.42 1.50
CA ARG A 41 2.55 6.12 2.76
C ARG A 41 1.33 6.99 2.67
N LEU A 42 0.64 7.09 3.79
CA LEU A 42 -0.47 8.02 3.98
C LEU A 42 -0.30 8.74 5.32
N VAL A 43 -0.80 9.97 5.37
CA VAL A 43 -0.97 10.75 6.59
C VAL A 43 -2.45 10.70 6.92
N GLY A 44 -2.80 9.87 7.90
CA GLY A 44 -4.17 9.43 8.14
C GLY A 44 -4.19 8.16 8.98
N ASP A 45 -5.36 7.58 9.16
CA ASP A 45 -5.61 6.37 9.94
C ASP A 45 -6.22 5.21 9.11
N GLU A 46 -6.79 4.20 9.77
CA GLU A 46 -7.46 3.08 9.08
C GLU A 46 -8.72 3.53 8.32
N GLU A 47 -9.47 4.54 8.79
CA GLU A 47 -10.67 5.04 8.09
C GLU A 47 -10.27 5.72 6.78
N ASP A 48 -9.18 6.48 6.78
CA ASP A 48 -8.61 7.08 5.57
C ASP A 48 -8.19 6.02 4.53
N MET A 49 -7.66 4.88 5.00
CA MET A 49 -7.31 3.76 4.12
C MET A 49 -8.56 3.11 3.50
N GLU A 50 -9.64 2.95 4.26
CA GLU A 50 -10.91 2.44 3.75
C GLU A 50 -11.48 3.35 2.64
N GLU A 51 -11.32 4.68 2.75
CA GLU A 51 -11.76 5.61 1.71
C GLU A 51 -10.93 5.49 0.42
N ILE A 52 -9.63 5.19 0.53
CA ILE A 52 -8.78 4.87 -0.63
C ILE A 52 -9.28 3.58 -1.30
N GLU A 53 -9.58 2.53 -0.51
CA GLU A 53 -10.07 1.25 -1.01
C GLU A 53 -11.43 1.36 -1.73
N ARG A 54 -12.29 2.26 -1.28
CA ARG A 54 -13.61 2.54 -1.88
C ARG A 54 -13.55 3.48 -3.09
N ALA A 55 -12.39 4.05 -3.40
CA ALA A 55 -12.26 5.03 -4.47
C ALA A 55 -12.63 4.41 -5.83
N ALA A 56 -13.30 5.18 -6.69
CA ALA A 56 -13.75 4.69 -8.00
C ALA A 56 -12.60 4.17 -8.87
N ALA A 57 -11.39 4.68 -8.68
CA ALA A 57 -10.17 4.22 -9.34
C ALA A 57 -9.79 2.76 -9.02
N LEU A 58 -10.30 2.19 -7.92
CA LEU A 58 -10.07 0.78 -7.55
C LEU A 58 -11.25 -0.14 -7.85
N SER A 59 -12.35 0.37 -8.39
CA SER A 59 -13.57 -0.42 -8.65
C SER A 59 -13.36 -1.67 -9.50
N GLU A 60 -12.37 -1.66 -10.41
CA GLU A 60 -12.02 -2.84 -11.22
C GLU A 60 -11.30 -3.95 -10.43
N TYR A 61 -10.93 -3.68 -9.18
CA TYR A 61 -10.21 -4.58 -8.29
C TYR A 61 -11.00 -4.93 -7.02
N ASP A 62 -12.27 -4.53 -6.88
CA ASP A 62 -13.08 -4.75 -5.67
C ASP A 62 -13.07 -6.22 -5.17
N ALA A 63 -12.96 -7.18 -6.09
CA ALA A 63 -12.90 -8.61 -5.79
C ALA A 63 -11.47 -9.18 -5.67
N ASP A 64 -10.45 -8.36 -5.96
CA ASP A 64 -9.07 -8.75 -6.28
C ASP A 64 -8.00 -8.00 -5.47
N VAL A 65 -8.40 -7.28 -4.42
CA VAL A 65 -7.49 -6.58 -3.48
C VAL A 65 -7.47 -7.27 -2.13
N LEU A 66 -6.27 -7.46 -1.59
CA LEU A 66 -6.08 -7.70 -0.16
C LEU A 66 -5.26 -6.56 0.45
N THR A 67 -5.89 -5.83 1.36
CA THR A 67 -5.22 -4.91 2.28
C THR A 67 -4.58 -5.70 3.39
N LEU A 68 -3.26 -5.56 3.54
CA LEU A 68 -2.50 -6.43 4.43
C LEU A 68 -2.08 -5.77 5.73
N LEU A 69 -1.76 -4.49 5.68
CA LEU A 69 -1.17 -3.81 6.81
C LEU A 69 -1.31 -2.29 6.67
N PHE A 70 -1.86 -1.69 7.71
CA PHE A 70 -1.71 -0.29 8.04
C PHE A 70 -0.91 -0.21 9.35
N TRP A 71 0.18 0.55 9.37
CA TRP A 71 0.92 0.80 10.61
C TRP A 71 1.20 2.28 10.76
N ALA A 72 0.49 2.90 11.70
CA ALA A 72 0.69 4.27 12.09
C ALA A 72 1.92 4.40 13.01
N THR A 73 2.86 5.27 12.64
CA THR A 73 3.63 5.99 13.66
C THR A 73 2.89 7.25 14.03
N THR A 74 2.66 7.45 15.33
CA THR A 74 2.43 8.80 15.85
C THR A 74 3.68 9.63 15.55
N ALA A 75 3.62 10.56 14.61
CA ALA A 75 4.64 11.59 14.53
C ALA A 75 4.47 12.49 15.75
N ASP A 76 5.51 12.65 16.58
CA ASP A 76 5.54 13.71 17.59
C ASP A 76 5.51 15.07 16.86
N SER A 77 4.31 15.60 16.60
CA SER A 77 4.14 16.96 16.12
C SER A 77 3.98 17.89 17.32
N SER A 78 4.98 18.74 17.53
CA SER A 78 4.87 19.85 18.47
C SER A 78 3.77 20.82 18.00
N GLU A 79 2.75 20.95 18.86
CA GLU A 79 1.73 21.99 18.94
C GLU A 79 0.51 21.96 17.97
N ALA A 80 -0.66 22.03 18.63
CA ALA A 80 -1.98 22.47 18.19
C ALA A 80 -2.89 21.57 17.34
N ALA A 81 -2.39 20.50 16.71
CA ALA A 81 -3.22 19.42 16.19
C ALA A 81 -2.60 18.10 16.66
N GLY A 82 -3.40 17.13 17.11
CA GLY A 82 -2.88 15.85 17.59
C GLY A 82 -1.90 15.19 16.61
N PRO A 83 -1.06 14.25 17.08
CA PRO A 83 -0.04 13.63 16.25
C PRO A 83 -0.66 13.10 14.96
N LYS A 84 -0.26 13.64 13.80
CA LYS A 84 -0.68 13.10 12.51
C LYS A 84 -0.02 11.75 12.34
N GLU A 85 -0.84 10.70 12.30
CA GLU A 85 -0.37 9.35 12.05
C GLU A 85 0.18 9.26 10.63
N THR A 86 1.41 8.79 10.49
CA THR A 86 1.94 8.40 9.18
C THR A 86 1.86 6.88 9.10
N GLY A 87 0.98 6.41 8.22
CA GLY A 87 0.77 5.01 7.93
C GLY A 87 1.61 4.53 6.78
N LEU A 88 2.23 3.38 6.93
CA LEU A 88 2.72 2.57 5.80
C LEU A 88 1.60 1.62 5.36
N PHE A 89 1.34 1.54 4.06
CA PHE A 89 0.35 0.62 3.50
C PHE A 89 0.99 -0.36 2.51
N ALA A 90 0.38 -1.54 2.39
CA ALA A 90 0.68 -2.54 1.37
C ALA A 90 -0.62 -3.14 0.80
N LEU A 91 -0.80 -3.03 -0.51
CA LEU A 91 -1.93 -3.56 -1.27
C LEU A 91 -1.44 -4.63 -2.24
N ALA A 92 -1.87 -5.88 -2.06
CA ALA A 92 -1.58 -6.96 -3.00
C ALA A 92 -2.76 -7.18 -3.96
N PHE A 93 -2.47 -7.29 -5.25
CA PHE A 93 -3.48 -7.42 -6.30
C PHE A 93 -3.38 -8.78 -6.98
N TYR A 94 -4.42 -9.60 -6.83
CA TYR A 94 -4.53 -10.94 -7.42
C TYR A 94 -5.98 -11.37 -7.57
N THR A 95 -6.25 -12.24 -8.55
CA THR A 95 -7.63 -12.64 -8.82
C THR A 95 -8.23 -13.47 -7.68
N SER A 96 -9.55 -13.37 -7.52
CA SER A 96 -10.32 -14.29 -6.66
C SER A 96 -10.11 -15.78 -6.99
N ASP A 97 -9.89 -16.12 -8.27
CA ASP A 97 -9.55 -17.49 -8.69
C ASP A 97 -8.18 -17.93 -8.15
N ASP A 98 -7.16 -17.07 -8.25
CA ASP A 98 -5.83 -17.34 -7.68
C ASP A 98 -5.87 -17.47 -6.16
N ARG A 99 -6.72 -16.67 -5.50
CA ARG A 99 -6.99 -16.79 -4.07
C ARG A 99 -7.56 -18.16 -3.74
N ALA A 100 -8.52 -18.63 -4.54
CA ALA A 100 -9.17 -19.93 -4.33
C ALA A 100 -8.21 -21.10 -4.58
N SER A 101 -7.34 -21.01 -5.58
CA SER A 101 -6.39 -22.09 -5.94
C SER A 101 -5.13 -22.12 -5.08
N SER A 102 -4.64 -20.95 -4.66
CA SER A 102 -3.27 -20.78 -4.16
C SER A 102 -3.17 -19.82 -2.97
N GLY A 103 -4.28 -19.46 -2.32
CA GLY A 103 -4.34 -18.42 -1.30
C GLY A 103 -3.30 -18.55 -0.17
N ALA A 104 -3.08 -19.76 0.38
CA ALA A 104 -2.11 -19.95 1.45
C ALA A 104 -0.65 -19.71 1.02
N GLU A 105 -0.33 -19.98 -0.26
CA GLU A 105 0.98 -19.70 -0.83
C GLU A 105 1.15 -18.20 -1.12
N LEU A 106 0.12 -17.58 -1.71
CA LEU A 106 0.08 -16.15 -1.97
C LEU A 106 0.23 -15.36 -0.67
N ASP A 107 -0.56 -15.66 0.35
CA ASP A 107 -0.50 -15.01 1.68
C ASP A 107 0.89 -15.08 2.29
N ARG A 108 1.56 -16.25 2.19
CA ARG A 108 2.92 -16.42 2.72
C ARG A 108 3.91 -15.52 2.01
N ARG A 109 3.86 -15.47 0.67
CA ARG A 109 4.76 -14.65 -0.14
C ARG A 109 4.54 -13.16 0.10
N ILE A 110 3.28 -12.75 0.10
CA ILE A 110 2.87 -11.38 0.36
C ILE A 110 3.36 -10.91 1.73
N ARG A 111 3.17 -11.71 2.79
CA ARG A 111 3.66 -11.39 4.13
C ARG A 111 5.18 -11.28 4.18
N ALA A 112 5.90 -12.22 3.56
CA ALA A 112 7.36 -12.19 3.52
C ALA A 112 7.89 -10.91 2.87
N ARG A 113 7.36 -10.54 1.69
CA ARG A 113 7.77 -9.33 0.96
C ARG A 113 7.36 -8.05 1.67
N THR A 114 6.19 -8.02 2.31
CA THR A 114 5.76 -6.88 3.11
C THR A 114 6.69 -6.65 4.30
N VAL A 115 7.12 -7.71 4.98
CA VAL A 115 8.10 -7.63 6.09
C VAL A 115 9.48 -7.20 5.60
N GLU A 116 9.90 -7.64 4.41
CA GLU A 116 11.18 -7.22 3.81
C GLU A 116 11.18 -5.72 3.49
N PHE A 117 10.14 -5.23 2.81
CA PHE A 117 9.95 -3.81 2.53
C PHE A 117 9.93 -3.01 3.86
N TRP A 118 9.17 -3.50 4.83
CA TRP A 118 9.06 -2.90 6.17
C TRP A 118 10.41 -2.72 6.85
N ASN A 119 11.23 -3.77 6.88
CA ASN A 119 12.52 -3.76 7.56
C ASN A 119 13.53 -2.82 6.88
N THR A 120 13.33 -2.57 5.58
CA THR A 120 14.14 -1.66 4.77
C THR A 120 13.71 -0.21 4.98
N ASP A 121 12.40 0.05 5.01
CA ASP A 121 11.81 1.40 4.91
C ASP A 121 11.15 1.89 6.21
N ARG A 122 11.52 1.33 7.37
CA ARG A 122 10.91 1.68 8.66
C ARG A 122 11.05 3.19 8.97
N PRO A 123 9.97 3.89 9.39
CA PRO A 123 10.06 5.29 9.81
C PRO A 123 11.09 5.46 10.94
N GLY A 124 12.02 6.40 10.80
CA GLY A 124 13.11 6.64 11.74
C GLY A 124 14.50 6.17 11.28
N ARG A 125 14.60 5.51 10.12
CA ARG A 125 15.85 5.48 9.34
C ARG A 125 15.76 6.54 8.24
N PRO A 126 16.77 7.41 8.07
CA PRO A 126 16.83 8.25 6.88
C PRO A 126 16.83 7.33 5.66
N SER A 127 15.92 7.60 4.73
CA SER A 127 15.86 6.90 3.46
C SER A 127 17.26 6.95 2.83
N ALA A 128 17.90 5.80 2.62
CA ALA A 128 19.28 5.71 2.15
C ALA A 128 19.40 6.00 0.65
N VAL A 129 18.62 6.95 0.13
CA VAL A 129 18.67 7.40 -1.25
C VAL A 129 18.65 8.92 -1.28
N ALA A 130 19.82 9.49 -1.00
CA ALA A 130 20.35 10.71 -1.63
C ALA A 130 21.80 10.88 -1.16
N LEU A 131 22.74 10.21 -1.83
CA LEU A 131 24.12 10.68 -1.89
C LEU A 131 24.47 10.79 -3.38
N ASP A 132 24.52 12.05 -3.81
CA ASP A 132 25.04 12.65 -5.06
C ASP A 132 24.75 11.96 -6.42
#